data_AF-A0A819KEW6-F1
#
_entry.id   AF-A0A819KEW6-F1
#
_cell.length_a   1.000
_cell.length_b   1.000
_cell.length_c   1.000
_cell.angle_alpha   90.00
_cell.angle_beta   90.00
_cell.angle_gamma   90.00
#
_symmetry.space_group_name_H-M   'P 1'
#
loop_
_entity.id
_entity.type
_entity.pdbx_description
1 polymer ?
#
loop_
_entity_poly.entity_id
_entity_poly.type
_entity_poly.pdbx_seq_one_letter_code
_entity_poly.pdbx_strand_id
1 'polypeptide(L)'
;MHNALCMLNSNDNNFSIENECEDNEVRFLYYKSVSMMLKNKDEFAGNPPDSRDLLYSSNIKIGINGFNRIGRLVLRCALEQGIQVIAVNDPDPSVCLQPAVHMVDKLKFDSANAYFEGEVFHKDKFIVADQVISALTVQRQTYVLPWDELGVEYVVETICKYITIDKYNSHLQAGARKVIITVPSADAPVFVMGVNEDKYTGRETVLSSTFYTTANCLAPLVKVVHEKFGIVEALITALSSSIRVQETVDEPSDKIGKIIPDLNEKLTGTSFIFSTLNVSLIDLTARLNKGVKICAAIREAANGLLKNILAYSDDNSVPTHDIVDKYSLIFYAQAGILLKDNFVKLVLWCNNEYSDAYRVMDLIKYIFKKDYEDKLKQTLE
;
A
#
# COMPACT_ATOMS: atom_id res chain seq x y z
N MET A 1 17.39 -15.23 -24.83
CA MET A 1 16.11 -15.97 -24.79
C MET A 1 15.96 -16.90 -26.01
N HIS A 2 16.95 -17.76 -26.32
CA HIS A 2 16.84 -18.69 -27.45
C HIS A 2 17.46 -20.09 -27.24
N ASN A 3 18.04 -20.40 -26.06
CA ASN A 3 18.65 -21.71 -25.78
C ASN A 3 18.02 -22.48 -24.61
N ALA A 4 16.86 -22.07 -24.10
CA ALA A 4 16.23 -22.72 -22.93
C ALA A 4 14.97 -23.57 -23.25
N LEU A 5 14.53 -23.61 -24.51
CA LEU A 5 13.28 -24.27 -24.90
C LEU A 5 13.44 -25.73 -25.39
N CYS A 6 14.66 -26.28 -25.39
CA CYS A 6 14.91 -27.65 -25.89
C CYS A 6 14.97 -28.75 -24.81
N MET A 7 14.80 -28.45 -23.53
CA MET A 7 15.01 -29.45 -22.44
C MET A 7 13.72 -30.03 -21.84
N LEU A 8 12.54 -29.74 -22.38
CA LEU A 8 11.26 -30.21 -21.82
C LEU A 8 10.56 -31.29 -22.65
N ASN A 9 11.27 -32.02 -23.52
CA ASN A 9 10.72 -33.15 -24.25
C ASN A 9 11.72 -34.31 -24.36
N SER A 10 11.87 -35.10 -23.29
CA SER A 10 12.35 -36.48 -23.39
C SER A 10 11.90 -37.30 -22.17
N ASN A 11 11.03 -38.29 -22.42
CA ASN A 11 10.57 -39.30 -21.48
C ASN A 11 11.63 -40.40 -21.28
N ASP A 12 12.74 -40.11 -20.59
CA ASP A 12 13.70 -41.16 -20.25
C ASP A 12 14.14 -41.08 -18.78
N ASN A 13 13.66 -42.07 -18.02
CA ASN A 13 14.12 -42.41 -16.68
C ASN A 13 15.52 -43.05 -16.79
N ASN A 14 16.58 -42.27 -16.64
CA ASN A 14 17.88 -42.69 -16.09
C ASN A 14 18.86 -41.52 -16.08
N PHE A 15 19.15 -40.95 -14.91
CA PHE A 15 20.35 -40.14 -14.71
C PHE A 15 21.17 -40.70 -13.56
N SER A 16 22.37 -41.19 -13.91
CA SER A 16 23.45 -41.56 -13.01
C SER A 16 24.00 -40.31 -12.32
N ILE A 17 24.16 -40.42 -11.00
CA ILE A 17 24.65 -39.37 -10.10
C ILE A 17 26.18 -39.30 -10.21
N GLU A 18 26.72 -38.24 -10.78
CA GLU A 18 28.10 -37.80 -10.54
C GLU A 18 28.16 -36.27 -10.35
N ASN A 19 28.39 -35.86 -9.09
CA ASN A 19 29.04 -34.62 -8.63
C ASN A 19 28.59 -33.23 -9.16
N GLU A 20 27.32 -32.85 -8.92
CA GLU A 20 26.91 -31.45 -8.80
C GLU A 20 25.83 -31.29 -7.70
N CYS A 21 26.27 -31.39 -6.44
CA CYS A 21 25.38 -31.37 -5.28
C CYS A 21 25.69 -30.14 -4.41
N GLU A 22 25.14 -28.98 -4.81
CA GLU A 22 24.86 -27.81 -3.93
C GLU A 22 24.05 -26.73 -4.67
N ASP A 23 24.26 -26.55 -5.99
CA ASP A 23 23.55 -25.51 -6.78
C ASP A 23 22.12 -25.91 -7.22
N ASN A 24 21.86 -27.22 -7.35
CA ASN A 24 20.58 -27.71 -7.88
C ASN A 24 19.43 -27.63 -6.87
N GLU A 25 19.68 -27.70 -5.56
CA GLU A 25 18.63 -27.53 -4.55
C GLU A 25 18.18 -26.07 -4.43
N VAL A 26 19.10 -25.12 -4.51
CA VAL A 26 18.78 -23.68 -4.49
C VAL A 26 17.99 -23.29 -5.75
N ARG A 27 18.41 -23.79 -6.92
CA ARG A 27 17.67 -23.60 -8.17
C ARG A 27 16.31 -24.27 -8.13
N PHE A 28 16.20 -25.48 -7.58
CA PHE A 28 14.93 -26.20 -7.47
C PHE A 28 13.97 -25.50 -6.51
N LEU A 29 14.46 -24.98 -5.38
CA LEU A 29 13.69 -24.14 -4.46
C LEU A 29 13.24 -22.84 -5.13
N TYR A 30 14.10 -22.21 -5.93
CA TYR A 30 13.77 -21.01 -6.72
C TYR A 30 12.71 -21.30 -7.80
N TYR A 31 12.84 -22.38 -8.56
CA TYR A 31 11.83 -22.73 -9.57
C TYR A 31 10.52 -23.21 -8.96
N LYS A 32 10.56 -23.87 -7.79
CA LYS A 32 9.37 -24.26 -7.03
C LYS A 32 8.67 -23.04 -6.44
N SER A 33 9.41 -22.05 -5.92
CA SER A 33 8.83 -20.79 -5.46
C SER A 33 8.27 -19.97 -6.62
N VAL A 34 8.97 -19.85 -7.76
CA VAL A 34 8.45 -19.19 -8.97
C VAL A 34 7.21 -19.91 -9.55
N SER A 35 7.19 -21.25 -9.55
CA SER A 35 6.02 -22.02 -9.99
C SER A 35 4.83 -21.89 -9.03
N MET A 36 5.08 -21.80 -7.71
CA MET A 36 4.05 -21.45 -6.72
C MET A 36 3.57 -20.00 -6.88
N MET A 37 4.45 -19.04 -7.20
CA MET A 37 4.08 -17.64 -7.49
C MET A 37 3.13 -17.55 -8.69
N LEU A 38 3.38 -18.33 -9.76
CA LEU A 38 2.51 -18.37 -10.93
C LEU A 38 1.15 -19.01 -10.63
N LYS A 39 1.08 -19.95 -9.66
CA LYS A 39 -0.18 -20.55 -9.21
C LYS A 39 -0.98 -19.64 -8.27
N ASN A 40 -0.30 -18.89 -7.39
CA ASN A 40 -0.95 -17.98 -6.43
C ASN A 40 -1.42 -16.66 -7.06
N LYS A 41 -0.91 -16.28 -8.24
CA LYS A 41 -1.39 -15.12 -9.00
C LYS A 41 -2.89 -15.22 -9.30
N ASP A 42 -3.40 -16.43 -9.53
CA ASP A 42 -4.81 -16.67 -9.81
C ASP A 42 -5.68 -16.84 -8.55
N GLU A 43 -5.12 -17.31 -7.42
CA GLU A 43 -5.87 -17.46 -6.16
C GLU A 43 -6.11 -16.13 -5.43
N PHE A 44 -5.24 -15.12 -5.65
CA PHE A 44 -5.39 -13.76 -5.10
C PHE A 44 -5.66 -12.70 -6.16
N ALA A 45 -5.82 -13.08 -7.43
CA ALA A 45 -6.42 -12.22 -8.45
C ALA A 45 -7.86 -11.91 -8.03
N GLY A 46 -8.01 -10.89 -7.17
CA GLY A 46 -9.32 -10.42 -6.78
C GLY A 46 -10.12 -10.08 -8.03
N ASN A 47 -11.43 -10.28 -7.96
CA ASN A 47 -12.32 -10.02 -9.09
C ASN A 47 -11.97 -8.66 -9.74
N PRO A 48 -12.02 -8.58 -11.08
CA PRO A 48 -11.83 -7.31 -11.77
C PRO A 48 -12.77 -6.27 -11.14
N PRO A 49 -12.30 -5.03 -10.93
CA PRO A 49 -13.10 -3.99 -10.29
C PRO A 49 -14.44 -3.85 -11.01
N ASP A 50 -15.51 -3.62 -10.25
CA ASP A 50 -16.86 -3.46 -10.81
C ASP A 50 -16.81 -2.36 -11.90
N SER A 51 -17.38 -2.65 -13.07
CA SER A 51 -17.52 -1.70 -14.18
C SER A 51 -18.05 -0.32 -13.73
N ARG A 52 -18.94 -0.28 -12.72
CA ARG A 52 -19.45 0.98 -12.15
C ARG A 52 -18.40 1.70 -11.31
N ASP A 53 -17.61 0.97 -10.53
CA ASP A 53 -16.50 1.53 -9.74
C ASP A 53 -15.43 2.11 -10.66
N LEU A 54 -15.14 1.46 -11.80
CA LEU A 54 -14.20 1.99 -12.81
C LEU A 54 -14.72 3.27 -13.46
N LEU A 55 -15.99 3.31 -13.86
CA LEU A 55 -16.64 4.52 -14.37
C LEU A 55 -16.59 5.66 -13.34
N TYR A 56 -16.83 5.35 -12.07
CA TYR A 56 -16.76 6.33 -10.99
C TYR A 56 -15.33 6.86 -10.78
N SER A 57 -14.36 5.95 -10.78
CA SER A 57 -12.94 6.25 -10.59
C SER A 57 -12.36 7.09 -11.72
N SER A 58 -12.87 6.92 -12.94
CA SER A 58 -12.43 7.69 -14.11
C SER A 58 -12.73 9.19 -14.03
N ASN A 59 -13.58 9.63 -13.09
CA ASN A 59 -13.85 11.04 -12.84
C ASN A 59 -12.90 11.67 -11.81
N ILE A 60 -12.04 10.86 -11.16
CA ILE A 60 -11.09 11.32 -10.17
C ILE A 60 -9.83 11.79 -10.88
N LYS A 61 -9.46 13.06 -10.69
CA LYS A 61 -8.29 13.70 -11.30
C LYS A 61 -7.24 14.01 -10.25
N ILE A 62 -6.12 13.29 -10.30
CA ILE A 62 -5.04 13.43 -9.32
C ILE A 62 -3.78 14.05 -9.93
N GLY A 63 -3.04 14.78 -9.10
CA GLY A 63 -1.66 15.17 -9.32
C GLY A 63 -0.76 14.51 -8.30
N ILE A 64 0.44 14.08 -8.70
CA ILE A 64 1.41 13.46 -7.79
C ILE A 64 2.54 14.46 -7.56
N ASN A 65 2.80 14.84 -6.32
CA ASN A 65 3.96 15.63 -5.94
C ASN A 65 5.04 14.74 -5.33
N GLY A 66 6.17 14.63 -6.03
CA GLY A 66 7.25 13.68 -5.77
C GLY A 66 7.13 12.43 -6.63
N PHE A 67 8.13 12.18 -7.48
CA PHE A 67 8.25 10.93 -8.24
C PHE A 67 9.36 10.02 -7.68
N ASN A 68 9.32 9.88 -6.36
CA ASN A 68 10.17 8.97 -5.60
C ASN A 68 9.61 7.53 -5.65
N ARG A 69 10.09 6.65 -4.77
CA ARG A 69 9.61 5.26 -4.71
C ARG A 69 8.09 5.17 -4.55
N ILE A 70 7.48 6.04 -3.74
CA ILE A 70 6.02 6.04 -3.52
C ILE A 70 5.26 6.71 -4.62
N GLY A 71 5.73 7.86 -5.14
CA GLY A 71 5.09 8.50 -6.28
C GLY A 71 4.91 7.56 -7.48
N ARG A 72 5.88 6.68 -7.72
CA ARG A 72 5.78 5.64 -8.75
C ARG A 72 4.71 4.59 -8.46
N LEU A 73 4.63 4.10 -7.22
CA LEU A 73 3.63 3.11 -6.84
C LEU A 73 2.22 3.70 -6.81
N VAL A 74 2.08 4.93 -6.34
CA VAL A 74 0.83 5.70 -6.43
C VAL A 74 0.36 5.81 -7.88
N LEU A 75 1.26 6.12 -8.81
CA LEU A 75 0.93 6.13 -10.24
C LEU A 75 0.46 4.74 -10.71
N ARG A 76 1.19 3.66 -10.38
CA ARG A 76 0.78 2.30 -10.76
C ARG A 76 -0.61 1.94 -10.21
N CYS A 77 -0.82 2.14 -8.92
CA CYS A 77 -2.11 1.86 -8.27
C CYS A 77 -3.25 2.73 -8.82
N ALA A 78 -3.00 4.00 -9.13
CA ALA A 78 -4.00 4.88 -9.75
C ALA A 78 -4.48 4.32 -11.10
N LEU A 79 -3.53 3.90 -11.95
CA LEU A 79 -3.83 3.33 -13.27
C LEU A 79 -4.64 2.03 -13.16
N GLU A 80 -4.20 1.10 -12.29
CA GLU A 80 -4.92 -0.16 -12.06
C GLU A 80 -6.34 0.04 -11.54
N GLN A 81 -6.55 1.13 -10.80
CA GLN A 81 -7.83 1.48 -10.20
C GLN A 81 -8.70 2.40 -11.08
N GLY A 82 -8.24 2.75 -12.29
CA GLY A 82 -8.98 3.58 -13.24
C GLY A 82 -9.03 5.07 -12.89
N ILE A 83 -8.14 5.56 -12.03
CA ILE A 83 -8.04 6.98 -11.63
C ILE A 83 -7.21 7.75 -12.67
N GLN A 84 -7.59 8.98 -12.99
CA GLN A 84 -6.85 9.83 -13.93
C GLN A 84 -5.69 10.54 -13.24
N VAL A 85 -4.47 10.26 -13.66
CA VAL A 85 -3.27 11.01 -13.27
C VAL A 85 -3.03 12.10 -14.29
N ILE A 86 -3.22 13.34 -13.89
CA ILE A 86 -3.15 14.51 -14.77
C ILE A 86 -1.73 15.05 -14.85
N ALA A 87 -1.03 15.04 -13.72
CA ALA A 87 0.29 15.63 -13.60
C ALA A 87 1.15 14.93 -12.56
N VAL A 88 2.45 14.88 -12.83
CA VAL A 88 3.48 14.39 -11.90
C VAL A 88 4.56 15.45 -11.78
N ASN A 89 4.88 15.85 -10.56
CA ASN A 89 6.00 16.73 -10.27
C ASN A 89 7.14 15.93 -9.62
N ASP A 90 8.35 16.03 -10.18
CA ASP A 90 9.57 15.52 -9.53
C ASP A 90 10.55 16.68 -9.30
N PRO A 91 10.73 17.14 -8.04
CA PRO A 91 11.60 18.29 -7.74
C PRO A 91 13.09 17.96 -7.81
N ASP A 92 13.47 16.72 -8.15
CA ASP A 92 14.86 16.30 -8.20
C ASP A 92 15.67 17.19 -9.18
N PRO A 93 16.70 17.92 -8.69
CA PRO A 93 17.41 18.90 -9.50
C PRO A 93 18.26 18.28 -10.61
N SER A 94 18.49 16.96 -10.57
CA SER A 94 19.12 16.23 -11.67
C SER A 94 18.24 16.14 -12.93
N VAL A 95 16.95 16.48 -12.82
CA VAL A 95 15.90 16.19 -13.82
C VAL A 95 15.63 17.36 -14.79
N CYS A 96 16.37 18.47 -14.68
CA CYS A 96 16.00 19.75 -15.32
C CYS A 96 16.04 19.81 -16.85
N LEU A 97 16.60 18.82 -17.56
CA LEU A 97 16.70 18.91 -19.02
C LEU A 97 15.51 18.28 -19.77
N GLN A 98 14.95 17.15 -19.29
CA GLN A 98 13.79 16.48 -19.89
C GLN A 98 13.02 15.65 -18.85
N PRO A 99 12.01 16.25 -18.17
CA PRO A 99 11.27 15.61 -17.08
C PRO A 99 10.63 14.28 -17.46
N ALA A 100 9.96 14.25 -18.62
CA ALA A 100 9.22 13.09 -19.08
C ALA A 100 10.15 11.88 -19.35
N VAL A 101 11.34 12.11 -19.88
CA VAL A 101 12.32 11.03 -20.14
C VAL A 101 12.73 10.34 -18.84
N HIS A 102 13.09 11.14 -17.84
CA HIS A 102 13.48 10.61 -16.53
C HIS A 102 12.35 9.84 -15.85
N MET A 103 11.11 10.32 -15.95
CA MET A 103 9.95 9.64 -15.39
C MET A 103 9.66 8.31 -16.10
N VAL A 104 9.85 8.23 -17.42
CA VAL A 104 9.77 6.97 -18.18
C VAL A 104 10.76 5.95 -17.64
N ASP A 105 12.03 6.34 -17.48
CA ASP A 105 13.08 5.44 -17.01
C ASP A 105 12.81 4.99 -15.57
N LYS A 106 12.49 5.93 -14.67
CA LYS A 106 12.13 5.64 -13.28
C LYS A 106 10.95 4.68 -13.17
N LEU A 107 9.93 4.80 -14.01
CA LEU A 107 8.75 3.93 -13.96
C LEU A 107 9.01 2.53 -14.54
N LYS A 108 9.77 2.46 -15.65
CA LYS A 108 10.15 1.20 -16.29
C LYS A 108 11.04 0.36 -15.38
N PHE A 109 12.06 0.97 -14.79
CA PHE A 109 13.08 0.28 -14.01
C PHE A 109 12.84 0.48 -12.51
N ASP A 110 12.10 -0.45 -11.89
CA ASP A 110 11.95 -0.53 -10.44
C ASP A 110 12.74 -1.72 -9.90
N SER A 111 13.67 -1.49 -8.98
CA SER A 111 14.56 -2.52 -8.47
C SER A 111 13.95 -3.34 -7.34
N ALA A 112 12.80 -2.93 -6.80
CA ALA A 112 12.16 -3.59 -5.66
C ALA A 112 10.76 -4.11 -5.97
N ASN A 113 10.15 -3.63 -7.05
CA ASN A 113 8.87 -4.09 -7.56
C ASN A 113 9.05 -4.60 -9.00
N ALA A 114 8.15 -5.46 -9.47
CA ALA A 114 8.22 -5.96 -10.83
C ALA A 114 8.27 -4.81 -11.87
N TYR A 115 8.82 -5.11 -13.05
CA TYR A 115 8.78 -4.20 -14.20
C TYR A 115 7.35 -3.74 -14.46
N PHE A 116 7.18 -2.47 -14.82
CA PHE A 116 5.88 -2.00 -15.24
C PHE A 116 5.52 -2.66 -16.58
N GLU A 117 4.43 -3.43 -16.60
CA GLU A 117 4.03 -4.23 -17.77
C GLU A 117 3.35 -3.41 -18.87
N GLY A 118 2.88 -2.18 -18.56
CA GLY A 118 2.20 -1.30 -19.52
C GLY A 118 3.15 -0.50 -20.41
N GLU A 119 2.61 0.11 -21.47
CA GLU A 119 3.38 0.99 -22.35
C GLU A 119 3.78 2.27 -21.61
N VAL A 120 5.06 2.68 -21.74
CA VAL A 120 5.57 3.92 -21.14
C VAL A 120 6.52 4.58 -22.11
N PHE A 121 6.22 5.81 -22.52
CA PHE A 121 7.04 6.58 -23.45
C PHE A 121 6.84 8.09 -23.26
N HIS A 122 7.60 8.90 -23.99
CA HIS A 122 7.48 10.35 -23.96
C HIS A 122 7.32 10.93 -25.37
N LYS A 123 6.50 11.97 -25.48
CA LYS A 123 6.33 12.84 -26.67
C LYS A 123 6.02 14.25 -26.16
N ASP A 124 7.03 14.93 -25.62
CA ASP A 124 6.95 16.16 -24.81
C ASP A 124 6.19 16.04 -23.47
N LYS A 125 5.23 15.12 -23.40
CA LYS A 125 4.53 14.69 -22.18
C LYS A 125 4.96 13.29 -21.76
N PHE A 126 4.66 12.94 -20.52
CA PHE A 126 4.84 11.60 -19.97
C PHE A 126 3.60 10.76 -20.29
N ILE A 127 3.76 9.66 -21.03
CA ILE A 127 2.64 8.82 -21.47
C ILE A 127 2.80 7.44 -20.83
N VAL A 128 1.75 7.01 -20.13
CA VAL A 128 1.73 5.76 -19.37
C VAL A 128 0.41 5.04 -19.63
N ALA A 129 0.50 3.85 -20.20
CA ALA A 129 -0.61 3.16 -20.85
C ALA A 129 -1.33 4.13 -21.81
N ASP A 130 -2.59 4.43 -21.54
CA ASP A 130 -3.41 5.34 -22.35
C ASP A 130 -3.53 6.77 -21.77
N GLN A 131 -2.87 7.05 -20.65
CA GLN A 131 -2.93 8.36 -19.99
C GLN A 131 -1.80 9.28 -20.47
N VAL A 132 -2.17 10.51 -20.82
CA VAL A 132 -1.24 11.59 -21.17
C VAL A 132 -1.06 12.50 -19.95
N ILE A 133 0.12 12.41 -19.34
CA ILE A 133 0.45 13.02 -18.05
C ILE A 133 1.42 14.20 -18.24
N SER A 134 1.11 15.34 -17.61
CA SER A 134 2.04 16.48 -17.56
C SER A 134 3.21 16.19 -16.63
N ALA A 135 4.44 16.24 -17.15
CA ALA A 135 5.66 16.05 -16.38
C ALA A 135 6.25 17.40 -15.94
N LEU A 136 6.36 17.62 -14.62
CA LEU A 136 6.80 18.88 -14.00
C LEU A 136 8.06 18.67 -13.15
N THR A 137 8.85 19.74 -12.98
CA THR A 137 10.09 19.75 -12.17
C THR A 137 10.20 21.00 -11.28
N VAL A 138 9.11 21.37 -10.62
CA VAL A 138 9.06 22.52 -9.71
C VAL A 138 9.67 22.14 -8.36
N GLN A 139 10.76 22.82 -7.98
CA GLN A 139 11.60 22.45 -6.83
C GLN A 139 11.27 23.18 -5.52
N ARG A 140 10.73 24.41 -5.58
CA ARG A 140 10.70 25.31 -4.42
C ARG A 140 9.30 25.48 -3.84
N GLN A 141 8.44 26.17 -4.57
CA GLN A 141 7.18 26.65 -4.04
C GLN A 141 6.04 25.97 -4.78
N THR A 142 5.36 25.07 -4.09
CA THR A 142 4.32 24.24 -4.69
C THR A 142 3.06 25.03 -5.06
N TYR A 143 2.91 26.28 -4.62
CA TYR A 143 1.86 27.18 -5.11
C TYR A 143 2.08 27.62 -6.57
N VAL A 144 3.29 27.46 -7.10
CA VAL A 144 3.62 27.73 -8.51
C VAL A 144 3.24 26.54 -9.40
N LEU A 145 2.88 25.40 -8.81
CA LEU A 145 2.43 24.25 -9.59
C LEU A 145 1.08 24.59 -10.25
N PRO A 146 0.91 24.33 -11.55
CA PRO A 146 -0.30 24.70 -12.28
C PRO A 146 -1.42 23.67 -12.06
N TRP A 147 -1.79 23.36 -10.82
CA TRP A 147 -2.82 22.34 -10.54
C TRP A 147 -4.17 22.74 -11.10
N ASP A 148 -4.60 23.99 -10.88
CA ASP A 148 -5.87 24.51 -11.42
C ASP A 148 -5.89 24.47 -12.95
N GLU A 149 -4.84 25.02 -13.59
CA GLU A 149 -4.74 25.11 -15.05
C GLU A 149 -4.74 23.73 -15.72
N LEU A 150 -4.16 22.72 -15.05
CA LEU A 150 -4.15 21.35 -15.53
C LEU A 150 -5.43 20.58 -15.17
N GLY A 151 -6.26 21.08 -14.24
CA GLY A 151 -7.46 20.42 -13.77
C GLY A 151 -7.21 19.30 -12.75
N VAL A 152 -6.14 19.40 -11.96
CA VAL A 152 -5.86 18.51 -10.83
C VAL A 152 -6.78 18.84 -9.66
N GLU A 153 -7.56 17.87 -9.18
CA GLU A 153 -8.46 18.06 -8.04
C GLU A 153 -7.86 17.56 -6.72
N TYR A 154 -7.19 16.41 -6.75
CA TYR A 154 -6.58 15.80 -5.58
C TYR A 154 -5.07 15.73 -5.76
N VAL A 155 -4.30 16.18 -4.78
CA VAL A 155 -2.84 16.02 -4.81
C VAL A 155 -2.43 14.88 -3.88
N VAL A 156 -1.67 13.93 -4.40
CA VAL A 156 -0.94 12.96 -3.58
C VAL A 156 0.46 13.49 -3.36
N GLU A 157 0.72 13.91 -2.13
CA GLU A 157 2.01 14.44 -1.71
C GLU A 157 2.85 13.30 -1.15
N THR A 158 3.99 13.03 -1.79
CA THR A 158 4.90 11.92 -1.48
C THR A 158 6.31 12.36 -1.12
N ILE A 159 6.65 13.64 -1.28
CA ILE A 159 7.91 14.22 -0.80
C ILE A 159 7.82 14.35 0.71
N CYS A 160 6.68 14.81 1.21
CA CYS A 160 6.29 14.78 2.62
C CYS A 160 7.36 15.30 3.60
N LYS A 161 8.05 16.38 3.24
CA LYS A 161 9.11 16.97 4.05
C LYS A 161 8.63 17.53 5.40
N TYR A 162 7.33 17.79 5.52
CA TYR A 162 6.72 18.49 6.64
C TYR A 162 5.68 17.62 7.34
N ILE A 163 5.51 17.82 8.64
CA ILE A 163 4.52 17.07 9.43
C ILE A 163 3.28 17.90 9.79
N THR A 164 3.19 19.15 9.32
CA THR A 164 2.08 20.07 9.65
C THR A 164 1.26 20.48 8.42
N ILE A 165 -0.06 20.65 8.59
CA ILE A 165 -1.01 21.02 7.53
C ILE A 165 -0.59 22.31 6.81
N ASP A 166 -0.15 23.32 7.55
CA ASP A 166 0.12 24.67 6.99
C ASP A 166 1.09 24.68 5.82
N LYS A 167 2.02 23.70 5.80
CA LYS A 167 3.01 23.57 4.74
C LYS A 167 2.45 23.00 3.44
N TYR A 168 1.26 22.43 3.48
CA TYR A 168 0.59 21.85 2.32
C TYR A 168 -0.49 22.77 1.74
N ASN A 169 -0.82 23.88 2.41
CA ASN A 169 -1.75 24.89 1.91
C ASN A 169 -1.32 25.49 0.55
N SER A 170 -0.04 25.45 0.21
CA SER A 170 0.45 25.86 -1.11
C SER A 170 -0.12 25.03 -2.25
N HIS A 171 -0.43 23.74 -2.04
CA HIS A 171 -1.14 22.95 -3.05
C HIS A 171 -2.57 23.42 -3.25
N LEU A 172 -3.24 23.81 -2.16
CA LEU A 172 -4.59 24.37 -2.20
C LEU A 172 -4.59 25.73 -2.93
N GLN A 173 -3.59 26.57 -2.68
CA GLN A 173 -3.38 27.84 -3.39
C GLN A 173 -3.11 27.65 -4.89
N ALA A 174 -2.45 26.55 -5.27
CA ALA A 174 -2.23 26.17 -6.66
C ALA A 174 -3.48 25.61 -7.36
N GLY A 175 -4.60 25.42 -6.65
CA GLY A 175 -5.89 24.99 -7.20
C GLY A 175 -6.35 23.60 -6.83
N ALA A 176 -5.54 22.82 -6.09
CA ALA A 176 -6.00 21.51 -5.63
C ALA A 176 -7.15 21.67 -4.64
N ARG A 177 -8.18 20.82 -4.74
CA ARG A 177 -9.29 20.78 -3.78
C ARG A 177 -8.89 20.13 -2.47
N LYS A 178 -8.11 19.04 -2.54
CA LYS A 178 -7.64 18.29 -1.37
C LYS A 178 -6.22 17.78 -1.57
N VAL A 179 -5.51 17.60 -0.46
CA VAL A 179 -4.14 17.08 -0.41
C VAL A 179 -4.10 15.86 0.48
N ILE A 180 -3.57 14.76 -0.05
CA ILE A 180 -3.37 13.51 0.68
C ILE A 180 -1.87 13.37 0.90
N ILE A 181 -1.44 13.47 2.16
CA ILE A 181 -0.03 13.30 2.54
C ILE A 181 0.23 11.85 2.93
N THR A 182 1.33 11.30 2.41
CA THR A 182 1.73 9.91 2.63
C THR A 182 2.73 9.79 3.79
N VAL A 183 2.53 10.52 4.89
CA VAL A 183 3.31 10.38 6.13
C VAL A 183 2.44 10.70 7.34
N PRO A 184 2.81 10.25 8.55
CA PRO A 184 2.23 10.74 9.79
C PRO A 184 2.30 12.27 9.87
N SER A 185 1.25 12.88 10.42
CA SER A 185 1.17 14.31 10.65
C SER A 185 0.86 14.60 12.10
N ALA A 186 1.33 15.75 12.57
CA ALA A 186 1.06 16.25 13.91
C ALA A 186 -0.38 16.77 14.07
N ASP A 187 -0.97 17.28 12.98
CA ASP A 187 -2.23 18.03 12.98
C ASP A 187 -3.22 17.59 11.89
N ALA A 188 -2.77 16.92 10.81
CA ALA A 188 -3.67 16.38 9.79
C ALA A 188 -4.42 15.15 10.31
N PRO A 189 -5.75 15.08 10.08
CA PRO A 189 -6.53 13.91 10.44
C PRO A 189 -6.06 12.70 9.64
N VAL A 190 -5.89 11.59 10.35
CA VAL A 190 -5.44 10.31 9.80
C VAL A 190 -6.64 9.43 9.50
N PHE A 191 -6.70 8.91 8.28
CA PHE A 191 -7.72 7.95 7.86
C PHE A 191 -7.10 6.65 7.37
N VAL A 192 -7.55 5.55 7.96
CA VAL A 192 -7.18 4.17 7.61
C VAL A 192 -8.43 3.46 7.14
N MET A 193 -8.41 2.98 5.91
CA MET A 193 -9.52 2.26 5.29
C MET A 193 -9.84 0.97 6.07
N GLY A 194 -11.13 0.68 6.25
CA GLY A 194 -11.66 -0.41 7.07
C GLY A 194 -11.74 -0.09 8.57
N VAL A 195 -11.30 1.09 9.00
CA VAL A 195 -11.09 1.42 10.42
C VAL A 195 -11.88 2.66 10.83
N ASN A 196 -11.57 3.81 10.24
CA ASN A 196 -12.10 5.11 10.67
C ASN A 196 -12.44 6.07 9.50
N GLU A 197 -12.48 5.59 8.26
CA GLU A 197 -12.86 6.38 7.09
C GLU A 197 -14.26 6.99 7.22
N ASP A 198 -15.15 6.35 7.98
CA ASP A 198 -16.50 6.82 8.30
C ASP A 198 -16.52 8.12 9.11
N LYS A 199 -15.41 8.46 9.79
CA LYS A 199 -15.26 9.73 10.52
C LYS A 199 -14.95 10.91 9.61
N TYR A 200 -14.71 10.68 8.32
CA TYR A 200 -14.47 11.75 7.35
C TYR A 200 -15.71 12.63 7.18
N THR A 201 -15.55 13.94 7.32
CA THR A 201 -16.69 14.87 7.35
C THR A 201 -16.90 15.65 6.06
N GLY A 202 -16.01 15.51 5.08
CA GLY A 202 -16.02 16.30 3.84
C GLY A 202 -15.26 17.63 3.96
N ARG A 203 -15.07 18.15 5.19
CA ARG A 203 -14.50 19.48 5.46
C ARG A 203 -12.97 19.49 5.42
N GLU A 204 -12.35 18.35 5.68
CA GLU A 204 -10.91 18.21 5.70
C GLU A 204 -10.34 18.43 4.29
N THR A 205 -9.39 19.35 4.17
CA THR A 205 -8.71 19.68 2.90
C THR A 205 -7.31 19.06 2.80
N VAL A 206 -6.64 18.85 3.93
CA VAL A 206 -5.37 18.13 4.02
C VAL A 206 -5.57 16.93 4.95
N LEU A 207 -5.26 15.74 4.44
CA LEU A 207 -5.52 14.46 5.12
C LEU A 207 -4.28 13.58 5.05
N SER A 208 -4.04 12.77 6.08
CA SER A 208 -2.97 11.79 6.09
C SER A 208 -3.51 10.38 5.88
N SER A 209 -2.86 9.63 5.00
CA SER A 209 -3.10 8.19 4.82
C SER A 209 -2.10 7.32 5.59
N THR A 210 -1.23 7.90 6.42
CA THR A 210 -0.23 7.20 7.26
C THR A 210 0.63 6.13 6.55
N PHE A 211 1.02 6.40 5.32
CA PHE A 211 1.91 5.53 4.54
C PHE A 211 3.20 5.19 5.34
N TYR A 212 3.73 3.98 5.13
CA TYR A 212 4.90 3.39 5.79
C TYR A 212 4.74 3.12 7.28
N THR A 213 3.49 3.07 7.77
CA THR A 213 3.25 2.74 9.17
C THR A 213 2.68 1.34 9.31
N THR A 214 3.17 0.63 10.32
CA THR A 214 2.53 -0.56 10.88
C THR A 214 1.04 -0.34 11.16
N ALA A 215 0.60 0.91 11.37
CA ALA A 215 -0.79 1.23 11.64
C ALA A 215 -1.73 0.90 10.47
N ASN A 216 -1.39 1.23 9.22
CA ASN A 216 -2.24 0.88 8.06
C ASN A 216 -2.42 -0.63 7.90
N CYS A 217 -1.37 -1.39 8.22
CA CYS A 217 -1.38 -2.84 8.10
C CYS A 217 -2.06 -3.50 9.31
N LEU A 218 -1.87 -2.98 10.52
CA LEU A 218 -2.30 -3.63 11.75
C LEU A 218 -3.68 -3.18 12.24
N ALA A 219 -4.04 -1.91 12.04
CA ALA A 219 -5.26 -1.33 12.59
C ALA A 219 -6.55 -2.06 12.13
N PRO A 220 -6.71 -2.47 10.85
CA PRO A 220 -7.90 -3.23 10.43
C PRO A 220 -8.12 -4.51 11.22
N LEU A 221 -7.05 -5.29 11.43
CA LEU A 221 -7.14 -6.54 12.20
C LEU A 221 -7.29 -6.29 13.69
N VAL A 222 -6.57 -5.31 14.24
CA VAL A 222 -6.69 -4.93 15.65
C VAL A 222 -8.11 -4.47 15.97
N LYS A 223 -8.77 -3.72 15.08
CA LYS A 223 -10.19 -3.34 15.22
C LYS A 223 -11.08 -4.58 15.30
N VAL A 224 -10.95 -5.53 14.37
CA VAL A 224 -11.74 -6.79 14.37
C VAL A 224 -11.53 -7.58 15.65
N VAL A 225 -10.27 -7.73 16.08
CA VAL A 225 -9.93 -8.48 17.29
C VAL A 225 -10.46 -7.77 18.54
N HIS A 226 -10.34 -6.44 18.61
CA HIS A 226 -10.83 -5.67 19.73
C HIS A 226 -12.36 -5.69 19.83
N GLU A 227 -13.08 -5.43 18.74
CA GLU A 227 -14.54 -5.43 18.72
C GLU A 227 -15.12 -6.81 19.09
N LYS A 228 -14.52 -7.90 18.59
CA LYS A 228 -15.02 -9.24 18.83
C LYS A 228 -14.57 -9.85 20.16
N PHE A 229 -13.34 -9.59 20.61
CA PHE A 229 -12.72 -10.30 21.74
C PHE A 229 -12.27 -9.41 22.90
N GLY A 230 -12.19 -8.09 22.67
CA GLY A 230 -11.74 -7.10 23.64
C GLY A 230 -10.27 -7.25 23.97
N ILE A 231 -9.40 -6.51 23.28
CA ILE A 231 -7.97 -6.42 23.65
C ILE A 231 -7.85 -5.69 24.98
N VAL A 232 -7.18 -6.32 25.95
CA VAL A 232 -6.86 -5.74 27.25
C VAL A 232 -5.53 -5.00 27.17
N GLU A 233 -4.50 -5.70 26.69
CA GLU A 233 -3.17 -5.15 26.44
C GLU A 233 -2.51 -5.96 25.32
N ALA A 234 -1.63 -5.33 24.54
CA ALA A 234 -0.87 -6.01 23.50
C ALA A 234 0.52 -5.40 23.31
N LEU A 235 1.46 -6.26 22.92
CA LEU A 235 2.79 -5.90 22.47
C LEU A 235 2.94 -6.22 20.99
N ILE A 236 3.48 -5.26 20.25
CA ILE A 236 3.73 -5.36 18.81
C ILE A 236 5.23 -5.48 18.58
N THR A 237 5.63 -6.40 17.72
CA THR A 237 6.99 -6.45 17.16
C THR A 237 6.88 -6.39 15.64
N ALA A 238 7.39 -5.33 15.03
CA ALA A 238 7.43 -5.20 13.57
C ALA A 238 8.85 -5.52 13.06
N LEU A 239 8.97 -6.47 12.15
CA LEU A 239 10.18 -6.72 11.38
C LEU A 239 10.03 -6.00 10.04
N SER A 240 10.62 -4.81 9.95
CA SER A 240 10.46 -3.89 8.83
C SER A 240 11.53 -4.11 7.75
N SER A 241 11.12 -4.14 6.48
CA SER A 241 12.06 -4.11 5.36
C SER A 241 12.87 -2.81 5.33
N SER A 242 14.08 -2.84 4.78
CA SER A 242 14.98 -1.67 4.78
C SER A 242 14.53 -0.60 3.80
N ILE A 243 13.74 0.36 4.26
CA ILE A 243 13.30 1.54 3.49
C ILE A 243 13.94 2.79 4.14
N ARG A 244 14.37 3.75 3.30
CA ARG A 244 15.24 4.88 3.70
C ARG A 244 14.77 5.61 4.96
N VAL A 245 15.68 5.67 5.94
CA VAL A 245 15.64 6.46 7.18
C VAL A 245 14.37 6.23 8.00
N GLN A 246 14.29 5.05 8.64
CA GLN A 246 13.43 4.86 9.79
C GLN A 246 14.30 5.03 11.05
N GLU A 247 13.92 5.91 11.96
CA GLU A 247 14.53 5.94 13.29
C GLU A 247 14.07 4.69 14.06
N THR A 248 14.97 4.09 14.85
CA THR A 248 14.75 2.83 15.59
C THR A 248 13.79 2.97 16.79
N VAL A 249 12.82 3.88 16.75
CA VAL A 249 12.10 4.36 17.93
C VAL A 249 10.65 3.84 17.94
N ASP A 250 10.09 3.71 19.15
CA ASP A 250 8.80 3.10 19.54
C ASP A 250 7.55 3.60 18.78
N GLU A 251 7.40 3.24 17.50
CA GLU A 251 6.42 3.86 16.60
C GLU A 251 4.98 3.26 16.52
N PRO A 252 4.66 1.99 16.86
CA PRO A 252 3.31 1.45 16.62
C PRO A 252 2.22 1.92 17.60
N SER A 253 2.56 2.15 18.87
CA SER A 253 1.64 2.38 20.02
C SER A 253 0.73 3.58 19.83
N ASP A 254 1.35 4.74 19.69
CA ASP A 254 0.68 6.04 19.82
C ASP A 254 -0.17 6.34 18.60
N LYS A 255 0.14 5.70 17.46
CA LYS A 255 -0.57 5.88 16.19
C LYS A 255 -1.87 5.08 16.19
N ILE A 256 -1.86 3.82 16.61
CA ILE A 256 -3.08 2.99 16.64
C ILE A 256 -4.08 3.52 17.66
N GLY A 257 -3.62 3.97 18.84
CA GLY A 257 -4.49 4.60 19.84
C GLY A 257 -5.22 5.85 19.34
N LYS A 258 -4.59 6.65 18.46
CA LYS A 258 -5.23 7.82 17.82
C LYS A 258 -6.29 7.41 16.79
N ILE A 259 -6.05 6.32 16.05
CA ILE A 259 -6.97 5.82 15.01
C ILE A 259 -8.17 5.10 15.66
N ILE A 260 -7.91 4.30 16.69
CA ILE A 260 -8.88 3.52 17.47
C ILE A 260 -8.79 3.96 18.94
N PRO A 261 -9.56 5.00 19.35
CA PRO A 261 -9.46 5.58 20.70
C PRO A 261 -9.62 4.59 21.87
N ASP A 262 -10.45 3.57 21.71
CA ASP A 262 -10.67 2.53 22.75
C ASP A 262 -9.42 1.69 23.06
N LEU A 263 -8.41 1.80 22.21
CA LEU A 263 -7.13 1.12 22.29
C LEU A 263 -5.98 2.03 22.70
N ASN A 264 -6.25 3.31 22.98
CA ASN A 264 -5.26 4.21 23.52
C ASN A 264 -4.66 3.63 24.81
N GLU A 265 -3.33 3.68 24.93
CA GLU A 265 -2.55 3.13 26.05
C GLU A 265 -2.63 1.59 26.23
N LYS A 266 -3.30 0.85 25.34
CA LYS A 266 -3.39 -0.63 25.42
C LYS A 266 -2.42 -1.37 24.52
N LEU A 267 -1.86 -0.72 23.51
CA LEU A 267 -0.89 -1.31 22.61
C LEU A 267 0.39 -0.50 22.67
N THR A 268 1.52 -1.19 22.69
CA THR A 268 2.83 -0.61 22.43
C THR A 268 3.70 -1.62 21.70
N GLY A 269 4.82 -1.18 21.13
CA GLY A 269 5.68 -2.08 20.39
C GLY A 269 6.99 -1.50 19.96
N THR A 270 7.81 -2.38 19.40
CA THR A 270 9.12 -2.05 18.86
C THR A 270 9.22 -2.51 17.41
N SER A 271 10.16 -1.93 16.67
CA SER A 271 10.44 -2.31 15.29
C SER A 271 11.91 -2.64 15.10
N PHE A 272 12.19 -3.72 14.39
CA PHE A 272 13.52 -4.11 13.96
C PHE A 272 13.61 -4.02 12.45
N ILE A 273 14.69 -3.43 11.93
CA ILE A 273 14.92 -3.34 10.50
C ILE A 273 15.68 -4.59 10.05
N PHE A 274 15.23 -5.24 8.97
CA PHE A 274 15.92 -6.38 8.36
C PHE A 274 16.26 -6.11 6.90
N SER A 275 17.26 -6.81 6.36
CA SER A 275 17.83 -6.59 5.02
C SER A 275 16.98 -7.19 3.88
N THR A 276 15.67 -6.97 3.90
CA THR A 276 14.77 -7.26 2.78
C THR A 276 14.43 -6.00 2.01
N LEU A 277 14.21 -6.13 0.70
CA LEU A 277 13.88 -5.00 -0.19
C LEU A 277 12.45 -4.50 -0.01
N ASN A 278 11.54 -5.39 0.38
CA ASN A 278 10.15 -5.14 0.65
C ASN A 278 9.59 -6.28 1.52
N VAL A 279 8.34 -6.14 1.95
CA VAL A 279 7.57 -7.05 2.81
C VAL A 279 8.05 -7.02 4.27
N SER A 280 7.13 -6.71 5.18
CA SER A 280 7.32 -6.75 6.64
C SER A 280 6.51 -7.85 7.29
N LEU A 281 7.00 -8.31 8.43
CA LEU A 281 6.26 -9.17 9.35
C LEU A 281 5.85 -8.37 10.58
N ILE A 282 4.61 -8.56 11.02
CA ILE A 282 4.11 -7.96 12.26
C ILE A 282 3.67 -9.09 13.18
N ASP A 283 4.22 -9.11 14.39
CA ASP A 283 3.83 -9.96 15.50
C ASP A 283 2.99 -9.12 16.47
N LEU A 284 1.75 -9.53 16.68
CA LEU A 284 0.87 -8.99 17.70
C LEU A 284 0.66 -10.03 18.80
N THR A 285 1.26 -9.79 19.96
CA THR A 285 1.05 -10.60 21.16
C THR A 285 0.03 -9.89 22.06
N ALA A 286 -1.16 -10.46 22.25
CA ALA A 286 -2.28 -9.79 22.90
C ALA A 286 -2.94 -10.66 23.98
N ARG A 287 -3.36 -10.00 25.07
CA ARG A 287 -4.29 -10.54 26.06
C ARG A 287 -5.70 -10.03 25.75
N LEU A 288 -6.65 -10.95 25.69
CA LEU A 288 -8.05 -10.70 25.33
C LEU A 288 -8.98 -10.88 26.55
N ASN A 289 -10.15 -10.23 26.53
CA ASN A 289 -11.19 -10.40 27.55
C ASN A 289 -11.87 -11.76 27.43
N LYS A 290 -12.14 -12.20 26.20
CA LYS A 290 -12.67 -13.52 25.87
C LYS A 290 -11.93 -14.06 24.67
N GLY A 291 -11.63 -15.35 24.64
CA GLY A 291 -10.88 -15.91 23.52
C GLY A 291 -11.26 -17.35 23.22
N VAL A 292 -11.87 -17.54 22.04
CA VAL A 292 -12.01 -18.78 21.28
C VAL A 292 -12.34 -18.35 19.83
N LYS A 293 -11.83 -19.06 18.80
CA LYS A 293 -12.20 -18.86 17.38
C LYS A 293 -11.74 -17.56 16.70
N ILE A 294 -10.56 -17.04 17.07
CA ILE A 294 -10.00 -15.81 16.47
C ILE A 294 -9.84 -15.93 14.95
N CYS A 295 -9.28 -17.05 14.46
CA CYS A 295 -9.11 -17.28 13.03
C CYS A 295 -10.42 -17.21 12.24
N ALA A 296 -11.52 -17.75 12.79
CA ALA A 296 -12.83 -17.68 12.14
C ALA A 296 -13.35 -16.25 12.06
N ALA A 297 -13.18 -15.46 13.12
CA ALA A 297 -13.54 -14.05 13.15
C ALA A 297 -12.74 -13.21 12.14
N ILE A 298 -11.44 -13.47 12.01
CA ILE A 298 -10.58 -12.79 11.04
C ILE A 298 -10.97 -13.19 9.61
N ARG A 299 -11.23 -14.47 9.35
CA ARG A 299 -11.68 -14.96 8.04
C ARG A 299 -13.02 -14.35 7.63
N GLU A 300 -13.96 -14.24 8.56
CA GLU A 300 -15.26 -13.59 8.34
C GLU A 300 -15.06 -12.09 8.00
N ALA A 301 -14.18 -11.40 8.72
CA ALA A 301 -13.87 -10.00 8.42
C ALA A 301 -13.20 -9.83 7.04
N ALA A 302 -12.23 -10.69 6.71
CA ALA A 302 -11.54 -10.70 5.41
C ALA A 302 -12.51 -10.91 4.23
N ASN A 303 -13.51 -11.79 4.41
CA ASN A 303 -14.53 -12.05 3.39
C ASN A 303 -15.70 -11.04 3.39
N GLY A 304 -15.79 -10.21 4.43
CA GLY A 304 -16.89 -9.28 4.67
C GLY A 304 -16.42 -7.84 4.71
N LEU A 305 -16.45 -7.23 5.90
CA LEU A 305 -16.22 -5.79 6.11
C LEU A 305 -14.83 -5.30 5.68
N LEU A 306 -13.82 -6.17 5.69
CA LEU A 306 -12.44 -5.85 5.30
C LEU A 306 -12.05 -6.50 3.97
N LYS A 307 -13.03 -6.86 3.14
CA LYS A 307 -12.77 -7.38 1.80
C LYS A 307 -11.92 -6.38 1.01
N ASN A 308 -10.90 -6.89 0.32
CA ASN A 308 -9.87 -6.12 -0.40
C ASN A 308 -8.90 -5.30 0.49
N ILE A 309 -9.02 -5.36 1.82
CA ILE A 309 -8.11 -4.71 2.77
C ILE A 309 -7.32 -5.76 3.55
N LEU A 310 -8.01 -6.79 4.06
CA LEU A 310 -7.45 -7.91 4.81
C LEU A 310 -7.58 -9.19 3.99
N ALA A 311 -6.45 -9.87 3.76
CA ALA A 311 -6.45 -11.24 3.28
C ALA A 311 -6.29 -12.23 4.44
N TYR A 312 -6.86 -13.41 4.26
CA TYR A 312 -6.73 -14.53 5.18
C TYR A 312 -6.17 -15.73 4.40
N SER A 313 -5.10 -16.34 4.90
CA SER A 313 -4.50 -17.55 4.33
C SER A 313 -4.42 -18.66 5.38
N ASP A 314 -4.79 -19.87 4.95
CA ASP A 314 -4.58 -21.12 5.69
C ASP A 314 -3.26 -21.81 5.32
N ASP A 315 -2.45 -21.20 4.43
CA ASP A 315 -1.23 -21.79 3.90
C ASP A 315 -0.08 -21.74 4.91
N ASN A 316 0.81 -22.72 4.80
CA ASN A 316 2.06 -22.77 5.55
C ASN A 316 3.23 -22.09 4.82
N SER A 317 2.98 -21.44 3.68
CA SER A 317 4.02 -20.79 2.89
C SER A 317 4.42 -19.44 3.48
N VAL A 318 5.72 -19.17 3.51
CA VAL A 318 6.24 -17.83 3.82
C VAL A 318 6.08 -16.95 2.57
N PRO A 319 5.45 -15.77 2.67
CA PRO A 319 5.38 -14.83 1.57
C PRO A 319 6.80 -14.40 1.14
N THR A 320 7.07 -14.42 -0.17
CA THR A 320 8.35 -13.97 -0.73
C THR A 320 8.37 -12.45 -0.91
N HIS A 321 9.57 -11.86 -0.94
CA HIS A 321 9.80 -10.42 -1.11
C HIS A 321 9.18 -9.83 -2.39
N ASP A 322 8.89 -10.67 -3.39
CA ASP A 322 8.29 -10.28 -4.68
C ASP A 322 6.76 -10.16 -4.66
N ILE A 323 6.11 -10.37 -3.52
CA ILE A 323 4.64 -10.26 -3.42
C ILE A 323 4.24 -8.79 -3.54
N VAL A 324 3.88 -8.39 -4.74
CA VAL A 324 3.10 -7.18 -5.01
C VAL A 324 1.64 -7.54 -4.72
N ASP A 325 1.14 -7.13 -3.56
CA ASP A 325 -0.23 -7.41 -3.15
C ASP A 325 -0.95 -6.13 -2.71
N LYS A 326 -2.19 -6.01 -3.15
CA LYS A 326 -3.09 -4.90 -2.87
C LYS A 326 -3.65 -4.93 -1.46
N TYR A 327 -3.65 -6.06 -0.75
CA TYR A 327 -4.14 -6.11 0.63
C TYR A 327 -3.19 -5.36 1.56
N SER A 328 -3.75 -4.57 2.49
CA SER A 328 -2.97 -3.91 3.56
C SER A 328 -2.27 -4.91 4.45
N LEU A 329 -2.89 -6.07 4.64
CA LEU A 329 -2.28 -7.16 5.39
C LEU A 329 -2.80 -8.51 4.94
N ILE A 330 -1.98 -9.53 5.18
CA ILE A 330 -2.30 -10.93 5.00
C ILE A 330 -2.09 -11.63 6.35
N PHE A 331 -3.17 -12.18 6.90
CA PHE A 331 -3.13 -12.99 8.12
C PHE A 331 -2.91 -14.46 7.77
N TYR A 332 -1.84 -15.04 8.29
CA TYR A 332 -1.50 -16.45 8.11
C TYR A 332 -1.90 -17.23 9.36
N ALA A 333 -2.96 -18.03 9.24
CA ALA A 333 -3.59 -18.69 10.37
C ALA A 333 -2.65 -19.67 11.10
N GLN A 334 -1.72 -20.28 10.36
CA GLN A 334 -0.80 -21.29 10.87
C GLN A 334 0.49 -20.70 11.47
N ALA A 335 0.75 -19.40 11.27
CA ALA A 335 1.93 -18.73 11.81
C ALA A 335 1.71 -18.20 13.24
N GLY A 336 0.47 -18.02 13.66
CA GLY A 336 0.12 -17.63 15.02
C GLY A 336 0.19 -18.77 16.03
N ILE A 337 0.21 -18.44 17.32
CA ILE A 337 0.17 -19.43 18.41
C ILE A 337 -0.73 -18.95 19.55
N LEU A 338 -1.49 -19.89 20.13
CA LEU A 338 -2.33 -19.68 21.29
C LEU A 338 -1.63 -20.29 22.52
N LEU A 339 -1.32 -19.47 23.53
CA LEU A 339 -0.74 -19.98 24.79
C LEU A 339 -1.84 -20.40 25.78
N LYS A 340 -2.90 -19.59 25.86
CA LYS A 340 -4.12 -19.81 26.64
C LYS A 340 -5.29 -19.30 25.82
N ASP A 341 -6.50 -19.71 26.17
CA ASP A 341 -7.75 -19.28 25.50
C ASP A 341 -7.79 -17.77 25.20
N ASN A 342 -7.28 -16.93 26.10
CA ASN A 342 -7.27 -15.48 25.98
C ASN A 342 -5.88 -14.83 25.82
N PHE A 343 -4.82 -15.59 25.55
CA PHE A 343 -3.46 -15.04 25.35
C PHE A 343 -2.86 -15.58 24.06
N VAL A 344 -2.71 -14.69 23.08
CA VAL A 344 -2.50 -15.05 21.67
C VAL A 344 -1.28 -14.34 21.10
N LYS A 345 -0.64 -14.97 20.14
CA LYS A 345 0.30 -14.35 19.21
C LYS A 345 -0.26 -14.49 17.80
N LEU A 346 -0.49 -13.37 17.14
CA LEU A 346 -0.96 -13.30 15.75
C LEU A 346 0.20 -12.82 14.88
N VAL A 347 0.48 -13.55 13.81
CA VAL A 347 1.56 -13.22 12.86
C VAL A 347 0.95 -12.81 11.53
N LEU A 348 1.45 -11.71 11.00
CA LEU A 348 0.87 -10.96 9.91
C LEU A 348 1.98 -10.56 8.94
N TRP A 349 1.64 -10.48 7.66
CA TRP A 349 2.54 -9.98 6.64
C TRP A 349 1.91 -8.81 5.90
N CYS A 350 2.73 -7.85 5.49
CA CYS A 350 2.29 -6.73 4.68
C CYS A 350 3.37 -6.31 3.68
N ASN A 351 2.95 -5.86 2.50
CA ASN A 351 3.83 -5.14 1.58
C ASN A 351 3.79 -3.65 1.96
N ASN A 352 4.90 -3.12 2.48
CA ASN A 352 4.92 -1.77 3.09
C ASN A 352 4.78 -0.62 2.10
N GLU A 353 4.79 -0.91 0.81
CA GLU A 353 4.82 0.15 -0.20
C GLU A 353 3.63 0.05 -1.13
N TYR A 354 3.45 -1.11 -1.74
CA TYR A 354 2.40 -1.29 -2.71
C TYR A 354 1.02 -1.26 -2.04
N SER A 355 0.88 -1.91 -0.88
CA SER A 355 -0.40 -1.91 -0.18
C SER A 355 -0.79 -0.52 0.33
N ASP A 356 0.18 0.25 0.83
CA ASP A 356 -0.06 1.62 1.28
C ASP A 356 -0.40 2.55 0.10
N ALA A 357 0.26 2.40 -1.05
CA ALA A 357 -0.08 3.14 -2.26
C ALA A 357 -1.49 2.81 -2.75
N TYR A 358 -1.89 1.55 -2.63
CA TYR A 358 -3.25 1.12 -2.91
C TYR A 358 -4.26 1.75 -1.94
N ARG A 359 -3.95 1.83 -0.65
CA ARG A 359 -4.80 2.49 0.36
C ARG A 359 -4.95 3.99 0.13
N VAL A 360 -3.93 4.68 -0.37
CA VAL A 360 -4.05 6.10 -0.78
C VAL A 360 -5.15 6.25 -1.83
N MET A 361 -5.19 5.37 -2.83
CA MET A 361 -6.20 5.40 -3.88
C MET A 361 -7.59 5.06 -3.33
N ASP A 362 -7.71 4.06 -2.46
CA ASP A 362 -8.97 3.72 -1.79
C ASP A 362 -9.53 4.90 -0.98
N LEU A 363 -8.66 5.62 -0.28
CA LEU A 363 -9.03 6.83 0.47
C LEU A 363 -9.53 7.94 -0.46
N ILE A 364 -8.84 8.19 -1.58
CA ILE A 364 -9.29 9.20 -2.55
C ILE A 364 -10.65 8.83 -3.15
N LYS A 365 -10.87 7.56 -3.49
CA LYS A 365 -12.16 7.07 -3.98
C LYS A 365 -13.27 7.28 -2.95
N TYR A 366 -12.99 6.95 -1.69
CA TYR A 366 -13.93 7.15 -0.59
C TYR A 366 -14.30 8.63 -0.44
N ILE A 367 -13.30 9.51 -0.41
CA ILE A 367 -13.48 10.96 -0.29
C ILE A 367 -14.30 11.49 -1.47
N PHE A 368 -13.95 11.13 -2.69
CA PHE A 368 -14.66 11.56 -3.89
C PHE A 368 -16.13 11.13 -3.85
N LYS A 369 -16.39 9.89 -3.43
CA LYS A 369 -17.75 9.37 -3.21
C LYS A 369 -18.53 10.17 -2.20
N LYS A 370 -17.93 10.38 -1.02
CA LYS A 370 -18.56 11.11 0.08
C LYS A 370 -18.89 12.56 -0.30
N ASP A 371 -17.92 13.26 -0.88
CA ASP A 371 -18.07 14.64 -1.36
C ASP A 371 -19.19 14.76 -2.41
N TYR A 372 -19.30 13.78 -3.31
CA TYR A 372 -20.34 13.76 -4.34
C TYR A 372 -21.74 13.53 -3.74
N GLU A 373 -21.87 12.57 -2.84
CA GLU A 373 -23.14 12.27 -2.15
C GLU A 373 -23.62 13.47 -1.32
N ASP A 374 -22.71 14.15 -0.62
CA ASP A 374 -23.05 15.31 0.21
C ASP A 374 -23.47 16.52 -0.65
N LYS A 375 -22.82 16.74 -1.81
CA LYS A 375 -23.27 17.74 -2.79
C LYS A 375 -24.65 17.44 -3.37
N LEU A 376 -24.93 16.17 -3.67
CA LEU A 376 -26.23 15.75 -4.19
C LEU A 376 -27.36 16.05 -3.18
N LYS A 377 -27.14 15.74 -1.89
CA LYS A 377 -28.10 16.04 -0.82
C LYS A 377 -28.37 17.54 -0.70
N GLN A 378 -27.32 18.36 -0.71
CA GLN A 378 -27.46 19.83 -0.65
C GLN A 378 -28.18 20.43 -1.86
N THR A 379 -28.22 19.75 -3.01
CA THR A 379 -28.92 20.21 -4.21
C THR A 379 -30.41 19.81 -4.20
N LEU A 380 -30.76 18.79 -3.41
CA LEU A 380 -32.12 18.25 -3.29
C LEU A 380 -32.91 18.87 -2.12
N GLU A 381 -32.22 19.42 -1.12
CA GLU A 381 -32.75 20.27 -0.04
C GLU A 381 -32.91 21.73 -0.51
#